data_AF-A0A935THT5-F1
#
_entry.id   AF-A0A935THT5-F1
#
_cell.length_a   1.000
_cell.length_b   1.000
_cell.length_c   1.000
_cell.angle_alpha   90.00
_cell.angle_beta   90.00
_cell.angle_gamma   90.00
#
_symmetry.space_group_name_H-M   'P 1'
#
loop_
_entity.id
_entity.type
_entity.pdbx_description
1 polymer ?
#
loop_
_entity_poly.entity_id
_entity_poly.type
_entity_poly.pdbx_seq_one_letter_code
_entity_poly.pdbx_strand_id
1 'polypeptide(L)' 'MIFSFDTEIAQKYGDRAAYFLGYLQNIITMNKANNRNCFEGRTWSYNSMEAFGENISMVN' A
#
# COMPACT_ATOMS: atom_id res chain seq x y z
N MET A 1 6.26 1.02 -12.68
CA MET A 1 5.02 0.44 -12.17
C MET A 1 3.96 1.53 -12.26
N ILE A 2 2.88 1.31 -13.03
CA ILE A 2 1.77 2.27 -13.09
C ILE A 2 0.88 1.98 -11.89
N PHE A 3 0.82 2.90 -10.92
CA PHE A 3 -0.11 2.80 -9.81
C PHE A 3 -1.43 3.46 -10.21
N SER A 4 -2.44 2.63 -10.47
CA SER A 4 -3.83 3.06 -10.61
C SER A 4 -4.52 3.02 -9.24
N PHE A 5 -5.32 4.04 -8.91
CA PHE A 5 -6.15 4.07 -7.71
C PHE A 5 -7.63 4.08 -8.07
N ASP A 6 -8.47 3.64 -7.12
CA ASP A 6 -9.91 3.61 -7.29
C ASP A 6 -10.49 5.03 -7.25
N THR A 7 -11.17 5.44 -8.32
CA THR A 7 -11.74 6.78 -8.47
C THR A 7 -12.92 7.03 -7.52
N GLU A 8 -13.68 6.00 -7.14
CA GLU A 8 -14.77 6.14 -6.17
C GLU A 8 -14.19 6.40 -4.77
N ILE A 9 -13.11 5.69 -4.41
CA ILE A 9 -12.38 5.94 -3.17
C ILE A 9 -11.78 7.35 -3.18
N ALA A 10 -11.23 7.81 -4.30
CA ALA A 10 -10.67 9.15 -4.43
C ALA A 10 -11.72 10.25 -4.31
N GLN A 11 -12.90 10.05 -4.90
CA GLN A 11 -14.03 10.96 -4.74
C GLN A 11 -14.48 11.06 -3.27
N LYS A 12 -14.44 9.94 -2.55
CA LYS A 12 -14.91 9.87 -1.17
C LYS A 12 -13.89 10.38 -0.14
N TYR A 13 -12.60 10.15 -0.37
CA TYR A 13 -11.55 10.36 0.65
C TYR A 13 -10.35 11.20 0.17
N GLY A 14 -10.35 11.63 -1.09
CA GLY A 14 -9.23 12.32 -1.73
C GLY A 14 -8.26 11.39 -2.45
N ASP A 15 -7.56 11.95 -3.41
CA ASP A 15 -6.55 11.29 -4.25
C ASP A 15 -5.45 10.60 -3.43
N ARG A 16 -4.87 11.30 -2.44
CA ARG A 16 -3.81 10.76 -1.58
C ARG A 16 -4.28 9.55 -0.78
N ALA A 17 -5.51 9.60 -0.25
CA ALA A 17 -6.08 8.50 0.51
C ALA A 17 -6.35 7.29 -0.40
N ALA A 18 -6.87 7.51 -1.61
CA ALA A 18 -7.10 6.44 -2.57
C ALA A 18 -5.78 5.80 -3.04
N TYR A 19 -4.76 6.61 -3.29
CA TYR A 19 -3.43 6.13 -3.62
C TYR A 19 -2.84 5.26 -2.49
N PHE A 20 -2.92 5.77 -1.27
CA PHE A 20 -2.46 5.08 -0.07
C PHE A 20 -3.12 3.71 0.11
N LEU A 21 -4.44 3.65 -0.05
CA LEU A 21 -5.20 2.41 0.05
C LEU A 21 -4.83 1.41 -1.06
N GLY A 22 -4.66 1.88 -2.30
CA GLY A 22 -4.20 1.05 -3.41
C GLY A 22 -2.79 0.48 -3.17
N TYR A 23 -1.91 1.30 -2.60
CA TYR A 23 -0.56 0.88 -2.22
C TYR A 23 -0.58 -0.24 -1.16
N LEU A 24 -1.36 -0.07 -0.09
CA LEU A 24 -1.54 -1.11 0.94
C LEU A 24 -2.11 -2.41 0.36
N GLN A 25 -3.09 -2.31 -0.54
CA GLN A 25 -3.67 -3.47 -1.20
C GLN A 25 -2.63 -4.22 -2.04
N ASN A 26 -1.74 -3.48 -2.73
CA ASN A 26 -0.64 -4.09 -3.48
C ASN A 26 0.34 -4.84 -2.56
N ILE A 27 0.78 -4.21 -1.47
CA ILE A 27 1.67 -4.87 -0.47
C ILE A 27 1.04 -6.16 0.02
N ILE A 28 -0.23 -6.11 0.42
CA ILE A 28 -0.95 -7.28 0.95
C ILE A 28 -1.00 -8.39 -0.11
N THR A 29 -1.34 -8.03 -1.36
CA THR A 29 -1.46 -8.99 -2.46
C THR A 29 -0.12 -9.64 -2.78
N MET A 30 0.95 -8.83 -2.90
CA MET A 30 2.28 -9.32 -3.23
C MET A 30 2.89 -10.16 -2.11
N ASN A 31 2.70 -9.78 -0.84
CA ASN A 31 3.16 -10.56 0.30
C ASN A 31 2.45 -11.91 0.37
N LYS A 32 1.12 -11.96 0.18
CA LYS A 32 0.37 -13.21 0.13
C LYS A 32 0.79 -14.10 -1.05
N ALA A 33 0.90 -13.53 -2.25
CA ALA A 33 1.29 -14.27 -3.45
C ALA A 33 2.70 -14.88 -3.34
N ASN A 34 3.62 -14.18 -2.67
CA ASN A 34 5.01 -14.64 -2.49
C ASN A 34 5.24 -15.39 -1.17
N ASN A 35 4.21 -15.58 -0.34
CA ASN A 35 4.30 -16.13 1.01
C ASN A 35 5.40 -15.45 1.87
N ARG A 36 5.48 -14.12 1.81
CA ARG A 36 6.44 -13.28 2.55
C ARG A 36 5.70 -12.39 3.52
N ASN A 37 6.30 -12.13 4.68
CA ASN A 37 5.75 -11.20 5.68
C ASN A 37 4.29 -11.50 6.08
N CYS A 38 3.87 -12.76 5.96
CA CYS A 38 2.55 -13.23 6.37
C CYS A 38 2.72 -14.12 7.62
N PHE A 39 2.27 -13.63 8.78
CA PHE A 39 2.40 -14.32 10.06
C PHE A 39 1.07 -14.24 10.82
N GLU A 40 0.60 -15.36 11.36
CA GLU A 40 -0.63 -15.43 12.17
C GLU A 40 -1.87 -14.82 11.48
N GLY A 41 -2.01 -15.04 10.17
CA GLY A 41 -3.10 -14.47 9.37
C GLY A 41 -3.00 -12.97 9.09
N ARG A 42 -1.93 -12.31 9.56
CA ARG A 42 -1.65 -10.89 9.33
C ARG A 42 -0.59 -10.71 8.26
N THR A 43 -0.66 -9.58 7.55
CA THR A 43 0.38 -9.17 6.59
C THR A 43 1.12 -7.96 7.15
N TRP A 44 2.44 -8.06 7.20
CA TRP A 44 3.33 -7.03 7.73
C TRP A 44 3.98 -6.27 6.58
N SER A 45 4.07 -4.96 6.72
CA SER A 45 4.82 -4.06 5.82
C SER A 45 6.14 -3.66 6.49
N TYR A 46 6.66 -2.48 6.12
CA TYR A 46 7.87 -1.88 6.68
C TYR A 46 7.90 -1.87 8.22
N ASN A 47 9.11 -1.98 8.76
CA ASN A 47 9.40 -2.02 10.20
C ASN A 47 9.39 -0.63 10.87
N SER A 48 9.31 0.46 10.11
CA SER A 48 9.22 1.82 10.64
C SER A 48 8.36 2.73 9.76
N MET A 49 7.84 3.80 10.38
CA MET A 49 7.08 4.84 9.68
C MET A 49 7.96 5.66 8.73
N GLU A 50 9.26 5.75 9.01
CA GLU A 50 10.25 6.39 8.14
C GLU A 50 10.47 5.57 6.87
N ALA A 51 10.74 4.27 6.98
CA ALA A 51 10.91 3.37 5.83
C ALA A 51 9.63 3.28 4.99
N PHE A 52 8.47 3.35 5.66
CA PHE A 52 7.18 3.46 4.99
C PHE A 52 7.03 4.79 4.24
N GLY A 53 7.39 5.89 4.91
CA GLY A 53 7.39 7.24 4.35
C GLY A 53 8.27 7.34 3.11
N GLU A 54 9.50 6.85 3.13
CA GLU A 54 10.40 6.86 1.97
C GLU A 54 9.78 6.19 0.75
N ASN A 55 9.14 5.03 0.93
CA ASN A 55 8.53 4.28 -0.17
C ASN A 55 7.26 4.94 -0.73
N ILE A 56 6.51 5.66 0.10
CA ILE A 56 5.31 6.41 -0.32
C ILE A 56 5.68 7.81 -0.85
N SER A 57 6.80 8.38 -0.41
CA SER A 57 7.26 9.73 -0.80
C SER A 57 8.01 9.76 -2.13
N MET A 58 8.48 8.61 -2.62
CA MET A 58 9.06 8.44 -3.97
C MET A 58 8.02 8.52 -5.10
N VAL A 59 6.79 8.94 -4.81
CA VAL A 59 5.67 9.05 -5.76
C VAL A 59 5.33 10.51 -6.08
N ASN A 60 6.32 11.40 -6.06
CA ASN A 60 6.21 12.75 -6.62
C ASN A 60 6.84 12.80 -8.02
#